data_AF-A0A4P9J7S4-F1
#
_entry.id   AF-A0A4P9J7S4-F1
#
_cell.length_a   1.000
_cell.length_b   1.000
_cell.length_c   1.000
_cell.angle_alpha   90.00
_cell.angle_beta   90.00
_cell.angle_gamma   90.00
#
_symmetry.space_group_name_H-M   'P 1'
#
loop_
_entity.id
_entity.type
_entity.pdbx_description
1 polymer ?
#
loop_
_entity_poly.entity_id
_entity_poly.type
_entity_poly.pdbx_seq_one_letter_code
_entity_poly.pdbx_strand_id
1 'polypeptide(L)'
;MTTDPRQEAPVPPRAAAAAASDPLGHPGPATGATAAPEPEAEFRARHESLGEMFASFSANLSTLFRQEIALAKAEATVEAKKAGTGAGMFAGAALAAVFVLLFLSTALMWALSAVMHPGWAALIVAVLWGIVAAVLALMGKKHFERLRGLRQTQETVQEIPATLNPNKETP
;
A
#
# COMPACT_ATOMS: atom_id res chain seq x y z
N MET A 1 32.57 -19.04 -8.09
CA MET A 1 32.43 -20.29 -7.32
C MET A 1 31.22 -20.07 -6.42
N THR A 2 30.13 -20.74 -6.79
CA THR A 2 28.76 -20.58 -6.30
C THR A 2 28.55 -21.51 -5.12
N THR A 3 27.79 -21.11 -4.09
CA THR A 3 26.94 -22.03 -3.31
C THR A 3 25.81 -21.25 -2.61
N ASP A 4 24.60 -21.63 -2.99
CA ASP A 4 23.26 -21.21 -2.57
C ASP A 4 22.86 -21.95 -1.27
N PRO A 5 22.24 -21.29 -0.27
CA PRO A 5 21.78 -21.94 0.97
C PRO A 5 20.35 -22.53 0.90
N ARG A 6 19.74 -22.75 -0.28
CA ARG A 6 18.44 -23.43 -0.41
C ARG A 6 18.57 -24.93 -0.70
N GLN A 7 18.73 -25.74 0.36
CA GLN A 7 18.49 -27.20 0.44
C GLN A 7 18.71 -27.53 1.94
N GLU A 8 17.81 -28.14 2.72
CA GLU A 8 17.10 -29.40 2.55
C GLU A 8 15.85 -29.47 3.47
N ALA A 9 14.75 -30.04 2.99
CA ALA A 9 13.83 -30.80 3.83
C ALA A 9 13.16 -31.89 2.97
N PRO A 10 13.24 -33.18 3.34
CA PRO A 10 12.70 -34.28 2.55
C PRO A 10 11.19 -34.47 2.74
N VAL A 11 10.49 -34.72 1.63
CA VAL A 11 9.08 -35.09 1.56
C VAL A 11 8.94 -36.59 1.91
N PRO A 12 8.08 -37.00 2.86
CA PRO A 12 7.89 -38.42 3.15
C PRO A 12 7.07 -39.15 2.06
N PRO A 13 7.33 -40.44 1.82
CA PRO A 13 6.64 -41.23 0.79
C PRO A 13 5.25 -41.70 1.23
N ARG A 14 4.29 -41.59 0.31
CA ARG A 14 2.91 -42.08 0.43
C ARG A 14 2.89 -43.58 0.12
N ALA A 15 2.82 -44.42 1.16
CA ALA A 15 2.67 -45.86 1.00
C ALA A 15 1.18 -46.24 0.91
N ALA A 16 0.82 -46.85 -0.22
CA ALA A 16 -0.41 -47.60 -0.42
C ALA A 16 -0.32 -48.97 0.24
N ALA A 17 -1.40 -49.43 0.86
CA ALA A 17 -1.62 -50.83 1.17
C ALA A 17 -3.11 -51.14 1.08
N ALA A 18 -3.47 -51.94 0.08
CA ALA A 18 -4.75 -52.59 -0.09
C ALA A 18 -4.56 -54.10 0.15
N ALA A 19 -5.46 -54.72 0.93
CA ALA A 19 -5.90 -56.13 0.90
C ALA A 19 -6.59 -56.42 2.25
N ALA A 20 -7.91 -56.60 2.30
CA ALA A 20 -8.66 -57.81 1.98
C ALA A 20 -8.50 -58.94 3.01
N SER A 21 -9.51 -59.13 3.86
CA SER A 21 -9.98 -60.43 4.34
C SER A 21 -11.33 -60.28 5.08
N ASP A 22 -12.37 -60.92 4.56
CA ASP A 22 -13.61 -61.33 5.24
C ASP A 22 -13.61 -62.87 5.26
N PRO A 23 -13.97 -63.55 6.35
CA PRO A 23 -15.27 -64.25 6.32
C PRO A 23 -15.97 -64.47 7.69
N LEU A 24 -17.27 -64.12 7.71
CA LEU A 24 -18.42 -64.80 8.36
C LEU A 24 -18.56 -64.93 9.90
N GLY A 25 -19.66 -64.32 10.40
CA GLY A 25 -20.41 -64.64 11.64
C GLY A 25 -20.66 -63.38 12.49
N HIS A 26 -21.85 -62.90 12.86
CA HIS A 26 -23.24 -63.36 12.95
C HIS A 26 -24.18 -62.12 12.94
N PRO A 27 -25.51 -62.25 12.69
CA PRO A 27 -26.43 -61.12 12.74
C PRO A 27 -26.89 -60.83 14.18
N GLY A 28 -26.90 -59.55 14.58
CA GLY A 28 -27.47 -59.09 15.86
C GLY A 28 -27.73 -57.57 15.85
N PRO A 29 -28.92 -57.09 16.25
CA PRO A 29 -29.34 -55.70 16.05
C PRO A 29 -29.06 -54.83 17.28
N ALA A 30 -28.26 -53.77 17.13
CA ALA A 30 -28.27 -52.60 18.01
C ALA A 30 -27.42 -51.51 17.35
N THR A 31 -28.05 -50.52 16.70
CA THR A 31 -28.43 -49.25 17.33
C THR A 31 -27.21 -48.43 17.74
N GLY A 32 -26.91 -47.41 16.94
CA GLY A 32 -25.87 -46.44 17.24
C GLY A 32 -25.16 -45.88 16.02
N ALA A 33 -25.83 -45.72 14.87
CA ALA A 33 -25.34 -44.79 13.86
C ALA A 33 -25.46 -43.39 14.47
N THR A 34 -24.38 -42.88 15.03
CA THR A 34 -24.22 -41.45 15.27
C THR A 34 -24.31 -40.80 13.90
N ALA A 35 -25.51 -40.36 13.54
CA ALA A 35 -25.73 -39.53 12.38
C ALA A 35 -24.73 -38.38 12.47
N ALA A 36 -23.91 -38.20 11.45
CA ALA A 36 -23.15 -36.97 11.29
C ALA A 36 -24.15 -35.81 11.47
N PRO A 37 -23.84 -34.79 12.27
CA PRO A 37 -24.77 -33.69 12.48
C PRO A 37 -25.19 -33.16 11.12
N GLU A 38 -26.50 -33.10 10.87
CA GLU A 38 -27.06 -32.50 9.65
C GLU A 38 -26.42 -31.12 9.45
N PRO A 39 -26.04 -30.73 8.21
CA PRO A 39 -25.46 -29.43 7.96
C PRO A 39 -26.34 -28.35 8.59
N GLU A 40 -25.79 -27.49 9.45
CA GLU A 40 -26.58 -26.46 10.14
C GLU A 40 -27.36 -25.55 9.18
N ALA A 41 -26.88 -25.44 7.93
CA ALA A 41 -27.54 -24.77 6.84
C ALA A 41 -28.86 -25.45 6.42
N GLU A 42 -28.93 -26.78 6.38
CA GLU A 42 -30.15 -27.55 6.08
C GLU A 42 -31.16 -27.52 7.22
N PHE A 43 -30.68 -27.52 8.48
CA PHE A 43 -31.53 -27.36 9.65
C PHE A 43 -32.14 -25.94 9.70
N ARG A 44 -31.33 -24.89 9.47
CA ARG A 44 -31.83 -23.51 9.35
C ARG A 44 -32.81 -23.34 8.20
N ALA A 45 -32.52 -23.91 7.02
CA ALA A 45 -33.42 -23.81 5.87
C ALA A 45 -34.79 -24.48 6.09
N ARG A 46 -34.87 -25.50 6.97
CA ARG A 46 -36.14 -26.15 7.34
C ARG A 46 -36.88 -25.48 8.51
N HIS A 47 -36.20 -24.66 9.31
CA HIS A 47 -36.75 -24.08 10.55
C HIS A 47 -36.84 -22.54 10.57
N GLU A 48 -36.10 -21.81 9.73
CA GLU A 48 -36.22 -20.35 9.57
C GLU A 48 -37.23 -19.98 8.49
N SER A 49 -37.93 -18.87 8.73
CA SER A 49 -38.78 -18.26 7.72
C SER A 49 -37.95 -17.63 6.59
N LEU A 50 -38.52 -17.43 5.41
CA LEU A 50 -37.88 -16.70 4.31
C LEU A 50 -37.45 -15.28 4.72
N GLY A 51 -38.16 -14.68 5.69
CA GLY A 51 -37.81 -13.38 6.28
C GLY A 51 -36.53 -13.45 7.13
N GLU A 52 -36.39 -14.48 7.95
CA GLU A 52 -35.16 -14.73 8.73
C GLU A 52 -33.94 -15.00 7.83
N MET A 53 -34.09 -15.78 6.75
CA MET A 53 -33.00 -16.05 5.82
C MET A 53 -32.52 -14.79 5.08
N PHE A 54 -33.46 -13.91 4.69
CA PHE A 54 -33.11 -12.64 4.06
C PHE A 54 -32.46 -11.67 5.06
N ALA A 55 -32.96 -11.61 6.29
CA ALA A 55 -32.38 -10.81 7.36
C ALA A 55 -30.94 -11.25 7.68
N SER A 56 -30.69 -12.56 7.79
CA SER A 56 -29.35 -13.11 8.04
C SER A 56 -28.40 -12.90 6.86
N PHE A 57 -28.86 -13.05 5.61
CA PHE A 57 -28.06 -12.75 4.42
C PHE A 57 -27.67 -11.26 4.35
N SER A 58 -28.61 -10.36 4.59
CA SER A 58 -28.36 -8.91 4.66
C SER A 58 -27.36 -8.56 5.75
N ALA A 59 -27.48 -9.18 6.93
CA ALA A 59 -26.54 -9.02 8.03
C ALA A 59 -25.13 -9.53 7.67
N ASN A 60 -25.03 -10.66 6.96
CA ASN A 60 -23.75 -11.21 6.49
C ASN A 60 -23.08 -10.31 5.45
N LEU A 61 -23.85 -9.77 4.50
CA LEU A 61 -23.34 -8.83 3.51
C LEU A 61 -22.85 -7.53 4.17
N SER A 62 -23.63 -6.97 5.10
CA SER A 62 -23.24 -5.81 5.90
C SER A 62 -21.93 -6.07 6.68
N THR A 63 -21.77 -7.29 7.18
CA THR A 63 -20.55 -7.73 7.86
C THR A 63 -19.34 -7.74 6.92
N LEU A 64 -19.48 -8.29 5.70
CA LEU A 64 -18.41 -8.29 4.69
C LEU A 64 -18.02 -6.87 4.26
N PHE A 65 -18.99 -6.01 3.97
CA PHE A 65 -18.72 -4.61 3.63
C PHE A 65 -17.94 -3.90 4.75
N ARG A 66 -18.34 -4.10 6.00
CA ARG A 66 -17.63 -3.51 7.15
C ARG A 66 -16.22 -4.08 7.32
N GLN A 67 -16.01 -5.35 6.98
CA GLN A 67 -14.69 -5.98 6.98
C GLN A 67 -13.79 -5.47 5.86
N GLU A 68 -14.30 -5.33 4.63
CA GLU A 68 -13.54 -4.74 3.51
C GLU A 68 -13.12 -3.30 3.82
N ILE A 69 -14.03 -2.50 4.38
CA ILE A 69 -13.69 -1.13 4.81
C ILE A 69 -12.66 -1.15 5.95
N ALA A 70 -12.80 -2.06 6.92
CA ALA A 70 -11.84 -2.19 8.00
C ALA A 70 -10.45 -2.59 7.49
N LEU A 71 -10.39 -3.49 6.52
CA LEU A 71 -9.16 -3.94 5.87
C LEU A 71 -8.52 -2.80 5.05
N ALA A 72 -9.29 -2.16 4.18
CA ALA A 72 -8.83 -1.02 3.39
C ALA A 72 -8.32 0.11 4.29
N LYS A 73 -9.01 0.38 5.41
CA LYS A 73 -8.55 1.34 6.41
C LYS A 73 -7.25 0.90 7.07
N ALA A 74 -7.09 -0.36 7.42
CA ALA A 74 -5.86 -0.89 8.01
C ALA A 74 -4.69 -0.76 7.03
N GLU A 75 -4.87 -1.15 5.77
CA GLU A 75 -3.87 -1.06 4.71
C GLU A 75 -3.51 0.40 4.42
N ALA A 76 -4.51 1.27 4.24
CA ALA A 76 -4.29 2.71 4.07
C ALA A 76 -3.53 3.34 5.25
N THR A 77 -3.76 2.88 6.49
CA THR A 77 -3.02 3.35 7.66
C THR A 77 -1.55 2.92 7.61
N VAL A 78 -1.28 1.68 7.22
CA VAL A 78 0.09 1.16 7.05
C VAL A 78 0.81 1.91 5.93
N GLU A 79 0.16 2.10 4.80
CA GLU A 79 0.69 2.89 3.68
C GLU A 79 0.95 4.34 4.07
N ALA A 80 -0.01 4.99 4.74
CA ALA A 80 0.15 6.36 5.23
C ALA A 80 1.30 6.49 6.21
N LYS A 81 1.49 5.51 7.11
CA LYS A 81 2.63 5.48 8.04
C LYS A 81 3.95 5.33 7.28
N LYS A 82 4.02 4.42 6.30
CA LYS A 82 5.22 4.22 5.47
C LYS A 82 5.56 5.48 4.66
N ALA A 83 4.56 6.09 4.04
CA ALA A 83 4.70 7.36 3.34
C ALA A 83 5.14 8.48 4.30
N GLY A 84 4.56 8.55 5.49
CA GLY A 84 4.91 9.52 6.54
C GLY A 84 6.34 9.34 7.04
N THR A 85 6.80 8.11 7.29
CA THR A 85 8.19 7.82 7.63
C THR A 85 9.13 8.23 6.49
N GLY A 86 8.80 7.89 5.25
CA GLY A 86 9.57 8.31 4.08
C GLY A 86 9.69 9.83 3.96
N ALA A 87 8.57 10.54 4.08
CA ALA A 87 8.53 12.00 4.07
C ALA A 87 9.36 12.61 5.22
N GLY A 88 9.28 12.03 6.42
CA GLY A 88 10.10 12.43 7.57
C GLY A 88 11.60 12.23 7.34
N MET A 89 12.00 11.11 6.72
CA MET A 89 13.38 10.85 6.35
C MET A 89 13.89 11.86 5.32
N PHE A 90 13.09 12.21 4.31
CA PHE A 90 13.45 13.25 3.34
C PHE A 90 13.56 14.64 3.98
N ALA A 91 12.68 14.98 4.93
CA ALA A 91 12.80 16.22 5.69
C ALA A 91 14.09 16.27 6.53
N GLY A 92 14.42 15.18 7.23
CA GLY A 92 15.67 15.05 7.97
C GLY A 92 16.90 15.13 7.06
N ALA A 93 16.87 14.46 5.90
CA ALA A 93 17.94 14.52 4.90
C ALA A 93 18.11 15.94 4.33
N ALA A 94 17.02 16.66 4.05
CA ALA A 94 17.07 18.04 3.60
C ALA A 94 17.73 18.95 4.65
N LEU A 95 17.36 18.80 5.93
CA LEU A 95 17.98 19.55 7.02
C LEU A 95 19.47 19.22 7.17
N ALA A 96 19.82 17.93 7.14
CA ALA A 96 21.22 17.50 7.18
C ALA A 96 22.03 18.06 6.00
N ALA A 97 21.45 18.08 4.80
CA ALA A 97 22.08 18.68 3.62
C ALA A 97 22.34 20.18 3.81
N VAL A 98 21.43 20.93 4.44
CA VAL A 98 21.67 22.36 4.78
C VAL A 98 22.89 22.51 5.68
N PHE A 99 23.03 21.69 6.73
CA PHE A 99 24.22 21.72 7.60
C PHE A 99 25.50 21.36 6.87
N VAL A 100 25.48 20.31 6.03
CA VAL A 100 26.64 19.93 5.22
C VAL A 100 27.07 21.07 4.32
N LEU A 101 26.12 21.73 3.65
CA LEU A 101 26.39 22.87 2.78
C LEU A 101 26.95 24.07 3.55
N LEU A 102 26.45 24.34 4.76
CA LEU A 102 26.97 25.38 5.63
C LEU A 102 28.42 25.09 6.03
N PHE A 103 28.72 23.88 6.51
CA PHE A 103 30.08 23.51 6.91
C PHE A 103 31.03 23.48 5.71
N LEU A 104 30.58 22.98 4.56
CA LEU A 104 31.38 22.99 3.33
C LEU A 104 31.69 24.42 2.87
N SER A 105 30.73 25.33 3.01
CA SER A 105 30.94 26.76 2.68
C SER A 105 31.97 27.40 3.59
N THR A 106 31.87 27.17 4.90
CA THR A 106 32.85 27.66 5.88
C THR A 106 34.23 27.05 5.64
N ALA A 107 34.31 25.74 5.41
CA ALA A 107 35.56 25.05 5.12
C ALA A 107 36.21 25.56 3.83
N LEU A 108 35.42 25.77 2.78
CA LEU A 108 35.89 26.35 1.52
C LEU A 108 36.41 27.78 1.74
N MET A 109 35.65 28.63 2.44
CA MET A 109 36.08 29.99 2.77
C MET A 109 37.39 30.01 3.56
N TRP A 110 37.54 29.12 4.55
CA TRP A 110 38.78 28.96 5.31
C TRP A 110 39.95 28.50 4.43
N ALA A 111 39.72 27.50 3.57
CA ALA A 111 40.73 27.00 2.64
C ALA A 111 41.21 28.10 1.66
N LEU A 112 40.29 28.88 1.09
CA LEU A 112 40.63 30.03 0.25
C LEU A 112 41.35 31.12 1.05
N SER A 113 40.92 31.37 2.30
CA SER A 113 41.57 32.38 3.16
C SER A 113 43.01 32.04 3.51
N ALA A 114 43.46 30.80 3.33
CA ALA A 114 44.86 30.42 3.49
C ALA A 114 45.76 30.98 2.38
N VAL A 115 45.20 31.35 1.22
CA VAL A 115 45.95 31.84 0.06
C VAL A 115 45.55 33.25 -0.39
N MET A 116 44.47 33.82 0.15
CA MET A 116 44.01 35.18 -0.15
C MET A 116 43.30 35.83 1.05
N HIS A 117 43.04 37.14 0.97
CA HIS A 117 42.32 37.86 2.02
C HIS A 117 40.89 37.29 2.24
N PRO A 118 40.41 37.15 3.49
CA PRO A 118 39.11 36.54 3.79
C PRO A 118 37.91 37.16 3.07
N GLY A 119 37.97 38.48 2.81
CA GLY A 119 36.92 39.17 2.05
C GLY A 119 36.76 38.67 0.61
N TRP A 120 37.87 38.36 -0.08
CA TRP A 120 37.84 37.81 -1.44
C TRP A 120 37.39 36.34 -1.43
N ALA A 121 37.83 35.56 -0.43
CA ALA A 121 37.35 34.20 -0.22
C ALA A 121 35.83 34.16 -0.03
N ALA A 122 35.28 35.02 0.83
CA ALA A 122 33.85 35.14 1.06
C ALA A 122 33.08 35.54 -0.20
N LEU A 123 33.61 36.48 -0.99
CA LEU A 123 33.01 36.90 -2.27
C LEU A 123 32.93 35.75 -3.28
N ILE A 124 34.00 34.95 -3.41
CA ILE A 124 34.02 33.78 -4.31
C ILE A 124 32.96 32.75 -3.88
N VAL A 125 32.88 32.44 -2.59
CA VAL A 125 31.87 31.51 -2.05
C VAL A 125 30.45 32.06 -2.26
N ALA A 126 30.24 33.36 -2.10
CA ALA A 126 28.96 34.00 -2.35
C ALA A 126 28.54 33.92 -3.83
N VAL A 127 29.47 34.18 -4.76
CA VAL A 127 29.21 34.04 -6.21
C VAL A 127 28.86 32.59 -6.56
N LEU A 128 29.59 31.62 -6.00
CA LEU A 128 29.29 30.19 -6.19
C LEU A 128 27.86 29.85 -5.76
N TRP A 129 27.44 30.29 -4.58
CA TRP A 129 26.06 30.09 -4.11
C TRP A 129 25.03 30.85 -4.94
N GLY A 130 25.37 32.04 -5.44
CA GLY A 130 24.52 32.80 -6.36
C GLY A 130 24.23 32.01 -7.65
N ILE A 131 25.23 31.33 -8.20
CA ILE A 131 25.06 30.47 -9.39
C ILE A 131 24.15 29.28 -9.06
N VAL A 132 24.41 28.58 -7.95
CA VAL A 132 23.57 27.45 -7.51
C VAL A 132 22.12 27.90 -7.33
N ALA A 133 21.90 29.03 -6.65
CA ALA A 133 20.57 29.59 -6.43
C ALA A 133 19.87 29.96 -7.75
N ALA A 134 20.58 30.58 -8.70
CA ALA A 134 20.03 30.89 -10.01
C ALA A 134 19.58 29.63 -10.78
N VAL A 135 20.41 28.58 -10.78
CA VAL A 135 20.08 27.29 -11.42
C VAL A 135 18.85 26.66 -10.75
N LEU A 136 18.83 26.58 -9.42
CA LEU A 136 17.69 26.03 -8.67
C LEU A 136 16.41 26.82 -8.90
N ALA A 137 16.47 28.15 -8.94
CA ALA A 137 15.31 28.99 -9.25
C ALA A 137 14.77 28.74 -10.67
N LEU A 138 15.65 28.59 -11.66
CA LEU A 138 15.25 28.28 -13.03
C LEU A 138 14.65 26.87 -13.15
N MET A 139 15.22 25.87 -12.48
CA MET A 139 14.66 24.52 -12.46
C MET A 139 13.30 24.51 -11.74
N GLY A 140 13.21 25.14 -10.58
CA GLY A 140 11.97 25.28 -9.81
C GLY A 140 10.86 25.95 -10.63
N LYS A 141 11.18 27.03 -11.34
CA LYS A 141 10.25 27.70 -12.26
C LYS A 141 9.71 26.74 -13.33
N LYS A 142 10.59 25.99 -14.00
CA LYS A 142 10.18 24.97 -15.00
C LYS A 142 9.30 23.88 -14.41
N HIS A 143 9.58 23.44 -13.18
CA HIS A 143 8.74 22.44 -12.50
C HIS A 143 7.36 23.01 -12.15
N PHE A 144 7.27 24.23 -11.62
CA PHE A 144 5.99 24.87 -11.31
C PHE A 144 5.14 25.17 -12.54
N GLU A 145 5.76 25.56 -13.66
CA GLU A 145 5.05 25.77 -14.93
C GLU A 145 4.37 24.49 -15.43
N ARG A 146 5.02 23.33 -15.31
CA ARG A 146 4.42 22.03 -15.64
C ARG A 146 3.21 21.70 -14.76
N LEU A 147 3.28 22.00 -13.47
CA LEU A 147 2.18 21.77 -12.53
C LEU A 147 0.98 22.69 -12.79
N ARG A 148 1.19 23.91 -13.28
CA ARG A 148 0.10 24.81 -13.70
C ARG A 148 -0.66 24.27 -14.91
N GLY A 149 0.02 23.65 -15.87
CA GLY A 149 -0.63 22.97 -17.00
C GLY A 149 -1.62 21.88 -16.57
N LEU A 150 -1.32 21.15 -15.49
CA LEU A 150 -2.23 20.14 -14.91
C LEU A 150 -3.45 20.75 -14.20
N ARG A 151 -3.33 21.93 -13.58
CA ARG A 151 -4.51 22.63 -13.02
C ARG A 151 -5.46 23.10 -14.11
N GLN A 152 -4.91 23.59 -15.22
CA GLN A 152 -5.73 24.06 -16.34
C GLN A 152 -6.58 22.93 -16.95
N THR A 153 -6.06 21.69 -16.97
CA THR A 153 -6.86 20.52 -17.35
C THR A 153 -7.97 20.17 -16.34
N GLN A 154 -7.78 20.45 -15.04
CA GLN A 154 -8.86 20.26 -14.05
C GLN A 154 -9.95 21.32 -14.16
N GLU A 155 -9.59 22.55 -14.55
CA GLU A 155 -10.54 23.61 -14.86
C GLU A 155 -11.33 23.27 -16.13
N THR A 156 -10.68 22.81 -17.20
CA THR A 156 -11.36 22.37 -18.43
C THR A 156 -12.28 21.16 -18.21
N VAL A 157 -11.94 20.24 -17.29
CA VAL A 157 -12.82 19.11 -16.91
C VAL A 157 -14.00 19.56 -16.05
N GLN A 158 -13.83 20.62 -15.23
CA GLN A 158 -14.92 21.24 -14.46
C GLN A 158 -15.82 22.13 -15.33
N GLU A 159 -15.32 22.62 -16.47
CA GLU A 159 -16.07 23.42 -17.44
C GLU A 159 -16.93 22.61 -18.40
N ILE A 160 -16.87 21.26 -18.37
CA ILE A 160 -17.78 20.42 -19.16
C ILE A 160 -19.19 20.60 -18.57
N PRO A 161 -20.10 21.31 -19.27
CA PRO A 161 -21.42 21.59 -18.74
C PRO A 161 -22.22 20.29 -18.57
N ALA A 162 -23.20 20.31 -17.67
CA ALA A 162 -24.11 19.20 -17.35
C ALA A 162 -24.99 18.68 -18.52
N THR A 163 -24.66 19.05 -19.76
CA THR A 163 -25.30 18.62 -21.01
C THR A 163 -24.90 17.21 -21.44
N LEU A 164 -23.93 16.56 -20.77
CA LEU A 164 -23.71 15.11 -20.85
C LEU A 164 -24.63 14.33 -19.89
N ASN A 165 -25.90 14.73 -19.81
CA ASN A 165 -26.98 13.88 -19.30
C ASN A 165 -27.86 13.44 -20.49
N PRO A 166 -27.55 12.31 -21.15
CA PRO A 166 -28.35 11.75 -22.23
C PRO A 166 -29.78 11.33 -21.82
N ASN A 167 -30.13 11.36 -20.53
CA ASN A 167 -31.41 10.85 -20.03
C ASN A 167 -32.54 11.89 -20.00
N LYS A 168 -32.50 12.88 -20.90
CA LYS A 168 -33.62 13.81 -21.12
C LYS A 168 -33.96 13.96 -22.60
N GLU A 169 -34.09 12.85 -23.31
CA GLU A 169 -35.01 12.77 -24.44
C GLU A 169 -36.40 12.45 -23.85
N THR A 170 -37.14 13.50 -23.48
CA THR A 170 -38.35 14.05 -24.14
C THR A 170 -39.60 13.14 -23.97
N PRO A 171 -40.72 13.67 -23.42
CA PRO A 171 -41.96 12.93 -23.12
C PRO A 171 -42.75 12.45 -24.34
#